data_AF-A0A7C0YEY7-F1
#
_entry.id   AF-A0A7C0YEY7-F1
#
_cell.length_a   1.000
_cell.length_b   1.000
_cell.length_c   1.000
_cell.angle_alpha   90.00
_cell.angle_beta   90.00
_cell.angle_gamma   90.00
#
_symmetry.space_group_name_H-M   'P 1'
#
loop_
_entity.id
_entity.type
_entity.pdbx_description
1 polymer ?
#
loop_
_entity_poly.entity_id
_entity_poly.type
_entity_poly.pdbx_seq_one_letter_code
_entity_poly.pdbx_strand_id
1 'polypeptide(L)'
;MNFRFTDEQHMIVEMVKKMVHEKVLPRAAQIDRDGEYPEDMFELLRDQGLLGMAIPKEYGGSGSDIVSFCLVLEEIAKVCYNTAYILVMTYVPASCILEAGNEEQKETYLRRLASGEYRGAFAMTEPNAGSDIAAIRTKAVEEDGSYILNGSKSFITNSTVADFIIVFAKTNPEAGRSGM
;
A
#
# COMPACT_ATOMS: atom_id res chain seq x y z
N MET A 1 3.70 31.67 3.24
CA MET A 1 3.35 30.31 2.76
C MET A 1 4.03 30.10 1.42
N ASN A 2 4.70 28.97 1.20
CA ASN A 2 5.40 28.66 -0.05
C ASN A 2 4.71 27.46 -0.72
N PHE A 3 4.31 27.63 -1.99
CA PHE A 3 3.59 26.64 -2.79
C PHE A 3 4.41 26.13 -3.99
N ARG A 4 5.69 26.48 -4.06
CA ARG A 4 6.57 26.01 -5.14
C ARG A 4 7.14 24.65 -4.77
N PHE A 5 7.15 23.74 -5.73
CA PHE A 5 7.89 22.49 -5.60
C PHE A 5 9.39 22.72 -5.65
N THR A 6 10.13 21.79 -5.08
CA THR A 6 11.60 21.77 -5.16
C THR A 6 12.04 21.31 -6.55
N ASP A 7 13.31 21.57 -6.89
CA ASP A 7 13.88 21.06 -8.15
C ASP A 7 13.85 19.53 -8.19
N GLU A 8 14.06 18.86 -7.05
CA GLU A 8 13.97 17.40 -6.92
C GLU A 8 12.54 16.89 -7.21
N GLN A 9 11.52 17.55 -6.67
CA GLN A 9 10.12 17.25 -6.95
C GLN A 9 9.76 17.49 -8.42
N HIS A 10 10.33 18.50 -9.06
CA HIS A 10 10.14 18.70 -10.50
C HIS A 10 10.82 17.62 -11.34
N MET A 11 12.05 17.24 -10.99
CA MET A 11 12.81 16.22 -11.72
C MET A 11 12.12 14.85 -11.68
N ILE A 12 11.60 14.44 -10.51
CA ILE A 12 10.93 13.14 -10.40
C ILE A 12 9.62 13.12 -11.20
N VAL A 13 8.85 14.21 -11.22
CA VAL A 13 7.63 14.31 -12.03
C VAL A 13 7.94 14.19 -13.52
N GLU A 14 8.96 14.88 -14.02
CA GLU A 14 9.32 14.79 -15.45
C GLU A 14 9.79 13.40 -15.85
N MET A 15 10.54 12.72 -14.97
CA MET A 15 10.93 11.32 -15.18
C MET A 15 9.72 10.39 -15.24
N VAL A 16 8.79 10.52 -14.28
CA VAL A 16 7.58 9.69 -14.20
C VAL A 16 6.65 9.96 -15.36
N LYS A 17 6.47 11.23 -15.76
CA LYS A 17 5.65 11.63 -16.89
C LYS A 17 6.05 10.95 -18.19
N LYS A 18 7.36 10.88 -18.47
CA LYS A 18 7.88 10.17 -19.64
C LYS A 18 7.50 8.68 -19.60
N MET A 19 7.73 8.02 -18.47
CA MET A 19 7.37 6.61 -18.26
C MET A 19 5.85 6.41 -18.42
N VAL A 20 5.03 7.30 -17.87
CA VAL A 20 3.57 7.24 -17.96
C VAL A 20 3.10 7.30 -19.42
N HIS A 21 3.60 8.25 -20.21
CA HIS A 21 3.21 8.38 -21.62
C HIS A 21 3.69 7.19 -22.47
N GLU A 22 4.89 6.69 -22.23
CA GLU A 22 5.49 5.63 -23.06
C GLU A 22 4.99 4.23 -22.70
N LYS A 23 4.66 3.96 -21.42
CA LYS A 23 4.41 2.61 -20.92
C LYS A 23 3.04 2.42 -20.29
N VAL A 24 2.54 3.39 -19.53
CA VAL A 24 1.26 3.26 -18.80
C VAL A 24 0.07 3.61 -19.69
N LEU A 25 0.14 4.72 -20.44
CA LEU A 25 -0.94 5.22 -21.30
C LEU A 25 -1.42 4.21 -22.34
N PRO A 26 -0.54 3.49 -23.07
CA PRO A 26 -0.99 2.50 -24.04
C PRO A 26 -1.76 1.32 -23.42
N ARG A 27 -1.55 1.04 -22.12
CA ARG A 27 -2.12 -0.11 -21.40
C ARG A 27 -3.38 0.23 -20.62
N ALA A 28 -3.56 1.49 -20.22
CA ALA A 28 -4.62 1.93 -19.32
C ALA A 28 -6.02 1.43 -19.71
N ALA A 29 -6.43 1.63 -20.97
CA ALA A 29 -7.76 1.23 -21.43
C ALA A 29 -7.95 -0.29 -21.51
N GLN A 30 -6.87 -1.06 -21.66
CA GLN A 30 -6.95 -2.52 -21.64
C GLN A 30 -7.07 -3.03 -20.20
N ILE A 31 -6.29 -2.47 -19.28
CA ILE A 31 -6.36 -2.81 -17.85
C ILE A 31 -7.79 -2.64 -17.32
N ASP A 32 -8.45 -1.54 -17.69
CA ASP A 32 -9.84 -1.28 -17.31
C ASP A 32 -10.83 -2.32 -17.87
N ARG A 33 -10.70 -2.67 -19.16
CA ARG A 33 -11.60 -3.64 -19.81
C ARG A 33 -11.43 -5.05 -19.30
N ASP A 34 -10.18 -5.48 -19.08
CA ASP A 34 -9.86 -6.87 -18.75
C ASP A 34 -10.11 -7.14 -17.25
N GLY A 35 -9.98 -6.13 -16.39
CA GLY A 35 -10.22 -6.24 -14.95
C GLY A 35 -9.20 -7.13 -14.22
N GLU A 36 -8.11 -7.48 -14.89
CA GLU A 36 -7.02 -8.28 -14.34
C GLU A 36 -6.05 -7.40 -13.54
N TYR A 37 -5.35 -8.00 -12.57
CA TYR A 37 -4.28 -7.31 -11.87
C TYR A 37 -3.16 -6.96 -12.86
N PRO A 38 -2.77 -5.67 -13.01
CA PRO A 38 -1.83 -5.26 -14.04
C PRO A 38 -0.39 -5.57 -13.62
N GLU A 39 -0.01 -6.83 -13.70
CA GLU A 39 1.29 -7.34 -13.29
C GLU A 39 2.44 -6.65 -14.02
N ASP A 40 2.26 -6.36 -15.32
CA ASP A 40 3.23 -5.62 -16.12
C ASP A 40 3.47 -4.20 -15.59
N MET A 41 2.45 -3.58 -14.99
CA MET A 41 2.57 -2.28 -14.36
C MET A 41 3.24 -2.36 -12.98
N PHE A 42 2.97 -3.41 -12.20
CA PHE A 42 3.70 -3.65 -10.95
C PHE A 42 5.20 -3.79 -11.20
N GLU A 43 5.56 -4.62 -12.17
CA GLU A 43 6.95 -4.87 -12.59
C GLU A 43 7.63 -3.60 -13.09
N LEU A 44 6.93 -2.80 -13.91
CA LEU A 44 7.42 -1.49 -14.33
C LEU A 44 7.72 -0.57 -13.13
N LEU A 45 6.82 -0.48 -12.16
CA LEU A 45 7.00 0.36 -10.97
C LEU A 45 8.15 -0.15 -10.09
N ARG A 46 8.33 -1.48 -10.01
CA ARG A 46 9.46 -2.13 -9.33
C ARG A 46 10.78 -1.75 -9.97
N ASP A 47 10.89 -1.90 -11.30
CA ASP A 47 12.11 -1.62 -12.06
C ASP A 47 12.50 -0.13 -12.03
N GLN A 48 11.52 0.77 -11.90
CA GLN A 48 11.75 2.21 -11.71
C GLN A 48 12.05 2.58 -10.24
N GLY A 49 12.02 1.63 -9.30
CA GLY A 49 12.25 1.87 -7.88
C GLY A 49 11.14 2.66 -7.19
N LEU A 50 9.95 2.75 -7.78
CA LEU A 50 8.85 3.56 -7.26
C LEU A 50 8.08 2.89 -6.12
N LEU A 51 8.10 1.56 -6.03
CA LEU A 51 7.42 0.81 -4.96
C LEU A 51 7.93 1.20 -3.56
N GLY A 52 9.25 1.30 -3.40
CA GLY A 52 9.91 1.67 -2.14
C GLY A 52 10.05 3.16 -1.90
N MET A 53 9.37 4.01 -2.67
CA MET A 53 9.66 5.45 -2.70
C MET A 53 9.49 6.12 -1.32
N ALA A 54 8.40 5.83 -0.62
CA ALA A 54 8.11 6.39 0.71
C ALA A 54 8.64 5.52 1.87
N ILE A 55 9.36 4.45 1.58
CA ILE A 55 9.98 3.58 2.60
C ILE A 55 11.38 4.15 2.93
N PRO A 56 11.77 4.23 4.22
CA PRO A 56 13.09 4.71 4.61
C PRO A 56 14.26 3.94 3.98
N LYS A 57 15.38 4.64 3.77
CA LYS A 57 16.58 4.08 3.14
C LYS A 57 17.18 2.90 3.90
N GLU A 58 17.11 2.91 5.23
CA GLU A 58 17.60 1.80 6.08
C GLU A 58 16.86 0.48 5.78
N TYR A 59 15.61 0.57 5.34
CA TYR A 59 14.78 -0.56 4.89
C TYR A 59 14.77 -0.73 3.37
N GLY A 60 15.73 -0.15 2.63
CA GLY A 60 15.91 -0.38 1.19
C GLY A 60 15.02 0.44 0.26
N GLY A 61 14.24 1.40 0.79
CA GLY A 61 13.51 2.37 -0.04
C GLY A 61 14.35 3.61 -0.42
N SER A 62 13.74 4.57 -1.13
CA SER A 62 14.43 5.84 -1.46
C SER A 62 14.30 6.89 -0.36
N GLY A 63 13.33 6.73 0.56
CA GLY A 63 13.06 7.69 1.63
C GLY A 63 12.59 9.06 1.11
N SER A 64 11.91 9.09 -0.03
CA SER A 64 11.33 10.31 -0.59
C SER A 64 10.19 10.81 0.29
N ASP A 65 10.02 12.13 0.31
CA ASP A 65 8.96 12.77 1.09
C ASP A 65 7.56 12.50 0.51
N ILE A 66 6.54 12.68 1.34
CA ILE A 66 5.15 12.41 0.98
C ILE A 66 4.64 13.36 -0.12
N VAL A 67 5.17 14.59 -0.26
CA VAL A 67 4.78 15.48 -1.36
C VAL A 67 5.29 14.92 -2.68
N SER A 68 6.55 14.49 -2.75
CA SER A 68 7.11 13.78 -3.90
C SER A 68 6.30 12.53 -4.24
N PHE A 69 5.93 11.71 -3.25
CA PHE A 69 5.10 10.52 -3.46
C PHE A 69 3.73 10.86 -4.06
N CYS A 70 3.05 11.89 -3.52
CA CYS A 70 1.78 12.37 -4.04
C CYS A 70 1.88 12.88 -5.49
N LEU A 71 2.98 13.56 -5.84
CA LEU A 71 3.20 14.05 -7.20
C LEU A 71 3.38 12.91 -8.21
N VAL A 72 4.15 11.88 -7.84
CA VAL A 72 4.31 10.66 -8.65
C VAL A 72 2.97 9.95 -8.82
N LEU A 73 2.23 9.79 -7.72
CA LEU A 73 0.90 9.16 -7.74
C LEU A 73 -0.06 9.91 -8.67
N GLU A 74 -0.13 11.25 -8.54
CA GLU A 74 -0.97 12.10 -9.38
C GLU A 74 -0.62 11.96 -10.86
N GLU A 75 0.67 11.99 -11.20
CA GLU A 75 1.12 11.92 -12.59
C GLU A 75 0.71 10.60 -13.26
N ILE A 76 0.83 9.48 -12.55
CA ILE A 76 0.38 8.17 -13.06
C ILE A 76 -1.16 8.11 -13.13
N ALA A 77 -1.85 8.63 -12.11
CA ALA A 77 -3.31 8.59 -12.00
C ALA A 77 -4.02 9.44 -13.06
N LYS A 78 -3.35 10.43 -13.66
CA LYS A 78 -3.86 11.17 -14.84
C LYS A 78 -4.22 10.25 -16.00
N VAL A 79 -3.62 9.07 -16.05
CA VAL A 79 -3.71 8.13 -17.17
C VAL A 79 -4.29 6.79 -16.74
N CYS A 80 -3.84 6.22 -15.62
CA CYS A 80 -4.34 4.94 -15.12
C CYS A 80 -4.38 4.92 -13.59
N TYR A 81 -5.58 4.97 -13.03
CA TYR A 81 -5.81 4.85 -11.59
C TYR A 81 -5.28 3.53 -11.03
N ASN A 82 -5.55 2.40 -11.70
CA ASN A 82 -5.15 1.07 -11.23
C ASN A 82 -3.62 0.94 -11.08
N THR A 83 -2.85 1.46 -12.04
CA THR A 83 -1.38 1.50 -11.94
C THR A 83 -0.92 2.38 -10.79
N ALA A 84 -1.48 3.59 -10.64
CA ALA A 84 -1.13 4.48 -9.54
C ALA A 84 -1.42 3.84 -8.17
N TYR A 85 -2.56 3.13 -8.06
CA TYR A 85 -3.01 2.54 -6.81
C TYR A 85 -2.13 1.39 -6.31
N ILE A 86 -1.31 0.78 -7.17
CA ILE A 86 -0.25 -0.16 -6.74
C ILE A 86 0.68 0.51 -5.73
N LEU A 87 1.11 1.75 -5.98
CA LEU A 87 1.98 2.49 -5.05
C LEU A 87 1.32 2.72 -3.70
N VAL A 88 0.01 3.00 -3.71
CA VAL A 88 -0.78 3.18 -2.48
C VAL A 88 -0.85 1.88 -1.69
N MET A 89 -1.04 0.74 -2.36
CA MET A 89 -1.10 -0.57 -1.70
C MET A 89 0.26 -1.09 -1.23
N THR A 90 1.38 -0.57 -1.74
CA THR A 90 2.69 -0.77 -1.10
C THR A 90 2.85 0.15 0.11
N TYR A 91 2.46 1.42 -0.03
CA TYR A 91 2.63 2.43 1.02
C TYR A 91 1.77 2.18 2.26
N VAL A 92 0.49 1.82 2.12
CA VAL A 92 -0.43 1.68 3.26
C VAL A 92 0.05 0.61 4.25
N PRO A 93 0.32 -0.64 3.85
CA PRO A 93 0.88 -1.65 4.75
C PRO A 93 2.24 -1.24 5.32
N ALA A 94 3.12 -0.64 4.50
CA ALA A 94 4.41 -0.15 4.95
C ALA A 94 4.27 0.90 6.06
N SER A 95 3.33 1.84 5.93
CA SER A 95 3.06 2.89 6.92
C SER A 95 2.58 2.31 8.26
N CYS A 96 1.74 1.27 8.24
CA CYS A 96 1.32 0.58 9.47
C CYS A 96 2.51 -0.08 10.19
N ILE A 97 3.41 -0.71 9.45
CA ILE A 97 4.59 -1.39 10.01
C ILE A 97 5.63 -0.37 10.50
N LEU A 98 5.79 0.76 9.79
CA LEU A 98 6.65 1.85 10.24
C LEU A 98 6.19 2.42 11.58
N GLU A 99 4.88 2.64 11.73
CA GLU A 99 4.29 3.24 12.93
C GLU A 99 4.26 2.27 14.12
N ALA A 100 3.82 1.02 13.90
CA ALA A 100 3.48 0.10 14.99
C ALA A 100 4.32 -1.19 15.02
N GLY A 101 5.14 -1.44 14.00
CA GLY A 101 5.97 -2.64 13.92
C GLY A 101 7.19 -2.58 14.84
N ASN A 102 7.61 -3.75 15.33
CA ASN A 102 8.93 -3.90 15.95
C ASN A 102 10.04 -3.94 14.88
N GLU A 103 11.30 -3.90 15.30
CA GLU A 103 12.42 -3.84 14.36
C GLU A 103 12.52 -5.08 13.45
N GLU A 104 12.23 -6.27 13.98
CA GLU A 104 12.23 -7.52 13.19
C GLU A 104 11.17 -7.47 12.07
N GLN A 105 9.97 -6.97 12.38
CA GLN A 105 8.89 -6.78 11.41
C GLN A 105 9.27 -5.71 10.38
N LYS A 106 9.84 -4.59 10.81
CA LYS A 106 10.29 -3.53 9.90
C LYS A 106 11.33 -4.05 8.92
N GLU A 107 12.37 -4.69 9.43
CA GLU A 107 13.47 -5.23 8.63
C GLU A 107 12.99 -6.30 7.64
N THR A 108 12.05 -7.15 8.06
CA THR A 108 11.51 -8.23 7.24
C THR A 108 10.56 -7.72 6.15
N TYR A 109 9.53 -6.96 6.53
CA TYR A 109 8.44 -6.61 5.62
C TYR A 109 8.74 -5.36 4.79
N LEU A 110 9.37 -4.32 5.37
CA LEU A 110 9.61 -3.07 4.64
C LEU A 110 10.64 -3.26 3.53
N ARG A 111 11.69 -4.06 3.77
CA ARG A 111 12.65 -4.42 2.72
C ARG A 111 12.00 -5.12 1.54
N ARG A 112 11.13 -6.10 1.82
CA ARG A 112 10.43 -6.87 0.77
C ARG A 112 9.37 -6.06 0.04
N LEU A 113 8.70 -5.13 0.72
CA LEU A 113 7.81 -4.16 0.08
C LEU A 113 8.59 -3.19 -0.81
N ALA A 114 9.74 -2.70 -0.33
CA ALA A 114 10.56 -1.75 -1.07
C ALA A 114 11.15 -2.36 -2.35
N SER A 115 11.58 -3.62 -2.30
CA SER A 115 12.08 -4.35 -3.47
C SER A 115 10.98 -4.85 -4.40
N GLY A 116 9.71 -4.84 -3.98
CA GLY A 116 8.62 -5.48 -4.70
C GLY A 116 8.65 -7.02 -4.65
N GLU A 117 9.43 -7.62 -3.73
CA GLU A 117 9.35 -9.06 -3.44
C GLU A 117 7.99 -9.40 -2.84
N TYR A 118 7.46 -8.54 -1.96
CA TYR A 118 6.14 -8.70 -1.35
C TYR A 118 5.15 -7.65 -1.83
N ARG A 119 3.89 -8.07 -1.95
CA ARG A 119 2.69 -7.23 -2.02
C ARG A 119 1.95 -7.30 -0.70
N GLY A 120 1.59 -6.14 -0.17
CA GLY A 120 0.75 -6.05 1.02
C GLY A 120 -0.73 -5.83 0.66
N ALA A 121 -1.59 -6.17 1.61
CA ALA A 121 -2.99 -5.73 1.65
C ALA A 121 -3.36 -5.21 3.04
N PHE A 122 -4.45 -4.45 3.11
CA PHE A 122 -4.94 -3.82 4.34
C PHE A 122 -6.41 -4.18 4.55
N ALA A 123 -6.69 -4.92 5.63
CA ALA A 123 -7.97 -5.54 5.88
C ALA A 123 -8.64 -5.02 7.15
N MET A 124 -9.43 -3.97 6.96
CA MET A 124 -10.22 -3.32 8.01
C MET A 124 -11.71 -3.59 7.85
N THR A 125 -12.25 -3.29 6.67
CA THR A 125 -13.68 -3.38 6.33
C THR A 125 -14.24 -4.80 6.45
N GLU A 126 -15.46 -4.87 6.99
CA GLU A 126 -16.27 -6.09 7.14
C GLU A 126 -17.64 -5.89 6.48
N PRO A 127 -18.39 -6.95 6.16
CA PRO A 127 -19.74 -6.83 5.60
C PRO A 127 -20.68 -5.95 6.45
N ASN A 128 -20.48 -5.91 7.77
CA ASN A 128 -21.30 -5.12 8.69
C ASN A 128 -20.66 -3.78 9.11
N ALA A 129 -19.42 -3.48 8.71
CA ALA A 129 -18.67 -2.33 9.21
C ALA A 129 -17.64 -1.83 8.18
N GLY A 130 -17.88 -0.63 7.65
CA GLY A 130 -16.92 0.10 6.80
C GLY A 130 -16.51 1.42 7.43
N SER A 131 -17.40 2.42 7.40
CA SER A 131 -17.14 3.72 8.04
C SER A 131 -17.07 3.64 9.57
N ASP A 132 -17.87 2.76 10.19
CA ASP A 132 -17.83 2.49 11.63
C ASP A 132 -16.87 1.34 11.96
N ILE A 133 -15.57 1.66 11.96
CA ILE A 133 -14.50 0.70 12.22
C ILE A 133 -14.57 0.14 13.65
N ALA A 134 -15.17 0.87 14.60
CA ALA A 134 -15.30 0.38 15.97
C ALA A 134 -16.25 -0.83 16.06
N ALA A 135 -17.16 -0.99 15.10
CA ALA A 135 -18.16 -2.06 15.03
C ALA A 135 -17.68 -3.34 14.30
N ILE A 136 -16.40 -3.44 13.94
CA ILE A 136 -15.85 -4.71 13.42
C ILE A 136 -16.00 -5.84 14.45
N ARG A 137 -16.19 -7.06 13.96
CA ARG A 137 -16.48 -8.27 14.72
C ARG A 137 -15.42 -9.35 14.57
N THR A 138 -14.50 -9.25 13.61
CA THR A 138 -13.34 -10.16 13.52
C THR A 138 -12.62 -10.15 14.86
N LYS A 139 -12.34 -11.33 15.42
CA LYS A 139 -11.68 -11.49 16.73
C LYS A 139 -10.31 -12.12 16.57
N ALA A 140 -9.38 -11.68 17.40
CA ALA A 140 -8.09 -12.33 17.60
C ALA A 140 -8.02 -12.76 19.07
N VAL A 141 -7.98 -14.07 19.32
CA VAL A 141 -7.88 -14.65 20.68
C VAL A 141 -6.49 -15.24 20.85
N GLU A 142 -5.76 -14.85 21.89
CA GLU A 142 -4.44 -15.39 22.18
C GLU A 142 -4.54 -16.83 22.69
N GLU A 143 -3.89 -17.76 21.99
CA GLU A 143 -3.77 -19.18 22.34
C GLU A 143 -2.35 -19.66 22.01
N ASP A 144 -1.66 -20.26 22.99
CA ASP A 144 -0.32 -20.87 22.86
C ASP A 144 0.76 -19.97 22.21
N GLY A 145 0.78 -18.68 22.55
CA GLY A 145 1.75 -17.71 22.02
C GLY A 145 1.46 -17.25 20.58
N SER A 146 0.26 -17.54 20.08
CA SER A 146 -0.24 -17.09 18.78
C SER A 146 -1.66 -16.53 18.92
N TYR A 147 -2.20 -15.95 17.86
CA TYR A 147 -3.59 -15.51 17.83
C TYR A 147 -4.44 -16.37 16.89
N ILE A 148 -5.55 -16.89 17.39
CA ILE A 148 -6.60 -17.49 16.56
C ILE A 148 -7.50 -16.37 16.04
N LEU A 149 -7.41 -16.12 14.73
CA LEU A 149 -8.17 -15.09 14.04
C LEU A 149 -9.48 -15.66 13.46
N ASN A 150 -10.63 -15.14 13.87
CA ASN A 150 -11.94 -15.57 13.39
C ASN A 150 -12.79 -14.37 12.93
N GLY A 151 -13.17 -14.35 11.67
CA GLY A 151 -14.02 -13.30 11.10
C GLY A 151 -14.00 -13.30 9.57
N SER A 152 -14.53 -12.24 8.97
CA SER A 152 -14.59 -12.07 7.52
C SER A 152 -14.33 -10.62 7.15
N LYS A 153 -13.49 -10.39 6.14
CA LYS A 153 -13.18 -9.06 5.61
C LYS A 153 -13.78 -8.91 4.21
N SER A 154 -14.08 -7.67 3.82
CA SER A 154 -14.72 -7.36 2.53
C SER A 154 -14.05 -6.17 1.86
N PHE A 155 -14.01 -6.18 0.53
CA PHE A 155 -13.42 -5.12 -0.31
C PHE A 155 -11.94 -4.88 -0.05
N ILE A 156 -11.18 -5.97 0.11
CA ILE A 156 -9.75 -5.89 0.40
C ILE A 156 -8.97 -5.87 -0.92
N THR A 157 -8.52 -4.68 -1.32
CA THR A 157 -7.59 -4.51 -2.45
C THR A 157 -6.36 -5.38 -2.23
N ASN A 158 -5.82 -5.95 -3.32
CA ASN A 158 -4.70 -6.89 -3.35
C ASN A 158 -4.94 -8.24 -2.65
N SER A 159 -6.12 -8.52 -2.09
CA SER A 159 -6.36 -9.77 -1.34
C SER A 159 -6.00 -11.06 -2.10
N THR A 160 -6.10 -11.08 -3.43
CA THR A 160 -5.77 -12.25 -4.26
C THR A 160 -4.30 -12.34 -4.67
N VAL A 161 -3.50 -11.29 -4.44
CA VAL A 161 -2.10 -11.20 -4.87
C VAL A 161 -1.13 -10.86 -3.73
N ALA A 162 -1.64 -10.63 -2.52
CA ALA A 162 -0.84 -10.21 -1.37
C ALA A 162 -0.10 -11.38 -0.73
N ASP A 163 1.17 -11.15 -0.40
CA ASP A 163 2.01 -12.07 0.38
C ASP A 163 1.73 -11.96 1.88
N PHE A 164 1.25 -10.79 2.33
CA PHE A 164 0.79 -10.58 3.69
C PHE A 164 -0.33 -9.55 3.77
N ILE A 165 -1.11 -9.62 4.86
CA ILE A 165 -2.26 -8.76 5.07
C ILE A 165 -2.18 -8.16 6.48
N ILE A 166 -2.28 -6.83 6.58
CA ILE A 166 -2.53 -6.15 7.86
C ILE A 166 -4.00 -6.31 8.20
N VAL A 167 -4.34 -7.14 9.18
CA VAL A 167 -5.72 -7.40 9.58
C VAL A 167 -6.06 -6.69 10.88
N PHE A 168 -7.16 -5.92 10.87
CA PHE A 168 -7.73 -5.35 12.09
C PHE A 168 -8.73 -6.33 12.70
N ALA A 169 -8.56 -6.61 13.99
CA ALA A 169 -9.41 -7.52 14.74
C ALA A 169 -9.59 -7.00 16.17
N LYS A 170 -10.61 -7.50 16.87
CA LYS A 170 -10.84 -7.24 18.29
C LYS A 170 -10.08 -8.26 19.12
N THR A 171 -9.23 -7.77 20.02
CA THR A 171 -8.67 -8.55 21.14
C THR A 171 -9.55 -8.41 22.39
N ASN A 172 -10.26 -7.28 22.54
CA ASN A 172 -11.28 -7.07 23.59
C ASN A 172 -12.57 -6.45 23.01
N PRO A 173 -13.61 -7.24 22.71
CA PRO A 173 -14.85 -6.73 22.10
C PRO A 173 -15.57 -5.65 22.91
N GLU A 174 -15.46 -5.67 24.24
CA GLU A 174 -16.16 -4.75 25.13
C GLU A 174 -15.48 -3.37 25.24
N ALA A 175 -14.22 -3.26 24.82
CA ALA A 175 -13.43 -2.03 24.91
C ALA A 175 -13.62 -1.08 23.71
N GLY A 176 -14.59 -1.34 22.82
CA GLY A 176 -14.87 -0.50 21.67
C GLY A 176 -13.61 -0.32 20.80
N ARG A 177 -13.28 0.92 20.41
CA ARG A 177 -12.10 1.21 19.58
C ARG A 177 -10.78 0.78 20.23
N SER A 178 -10.68 0.88 21.56
CA SER A 178 -9.47 0.55 22.32
C SER A 178 -9.25 -0.96 22.49
N GLY A 179 -10.21 -1.78 22.07
CA GLY A 179 -10.10 -3.23 22.08
C GLY A 179 -9.71 -3.84 20.74
N MET A 180 -9.26 -3.00 19.79
CA MET A 180 -8.58 -3.45 18.57
C MET A 180 -7.09 -3.60 18.86
#